data_AF-A0A0A5GJQ2-F1
#
_entry.id   AF-A0A0A5GJQ2-F1
#
_cell.length_a   1.000
_cell.length_b   1.000
_cell.length_c   1.000
_cell.angle_alpha   90.00
_cell.angle_beta   90.00
_cell.angle_gamma   90.00
#
_symmetry.space_group_name_H-M   'P 1'
#
loop_
_entity.id
_entity.type
_entity.pdbx_description
1 polymer ?
#
loop_
_entity_poly.entity_id
_entity_poly.type
_entity_poly.pdbx_seq_one_letter_code
_entity_poly.pdbx_strand_id
1 'polypeptide(L)' 'MTRGQSKKGADKTKSRLPQTPKKDIVEDGQDVEFSQEFADQDDLKAQQREKEADQRAAQRNQQQ' A
#
# COMPACT_ATOMS: atom_id res chain seq x y z
N MET A 1 1.77 -40.87 -19.71
CA MET A 1 1.72 -39.39 -19.63
C MET A 1 1.31 -38.96 -18.23
N THR A 2 2.25 -38.88 -17.29
CA THR A 2 1.97 -38.31 -15.96
C THR A 2 2.10 -36.79 -16.06
N ARG A 3 0.98 -36.07 -15.95
CA ARG A 3 0.97 -34.61 -15.94
C ARG A 3 1.70 -34.13 -14.68
N GLY A 4 2.87 -33.55 -14.91
CA GLY A 4 3.74 -32.97 -13.91
C GLY A 4 2.98 -32.17 -12.86
N GLN A 5 3.06 -32.64 -11.62
CA GLN A 5 2.65 -31.92 -10.42
C GLN A 5 3.75 -30.91 -10.06
N SER A 6 3.97 -29.92 -10.93
CA SER A 6 4.94 -28.85 -10.67
C SER A 6 4.28 -27.67 -9.96
N LYS A 7 4.86 -27.34 -8.79
CA LYS A 7 4.76 -26.08 -8.03
C LYS A 7 3.46 -25.91 -7.20
N LYS A 8 3.51 -26.39 -5.96
CA LYS A 8 2.61 -25.94 -4.88
C LYS A 8 2.83 -24.45 -4.61
N GLY A 9 1.83 -23.64 -4.95
CA GLY A 9 1.29 -22.61 -4.04
C GLY A 9 2.13 -21.42 -3.60
N ALA A 10 3.22 -21.05 -4.28
CA ALA A 10 3.91 -19.79 -3.98
C ALA A 10 3.11 -18.61 -4.58
N ASP A 11 2.49 -17.82 -3.71
CA ASP A 11 2.06 -16.43 -3.92
C ASP A 11 1.26 -16.12 -5.17
N LYS A 12 0.14 -16.84 -5.38
CA LYS A 12 -0.84 -16.39 -6.38
C LYS A 12 -1.73 -15.33 -5.74
N THR A 13 -1.44 -14.07 -6.02
CA THR A 13 -2.34 -12.96 -5.66
C THR A 13 -3.71 -13.23 -6.29
N LYS A 14 -4.77 -13.18 -5.46
CA LYS A 14 -6.14 -13.50 -5.90
C LYS A 14 -6.59 -12.62 -7.08
N SER A 15 -6.01 -11.43 -7.23
CA SER A 15 -6.21 -10.53 -8.36
C SER A 15 -5.70 -11.04 -9.72
N ARG A 16 -4.73 -11.97 -9.74
CA ARG A 16 -4.06 -12.43 -10.97
C ARG A 16 -4.48 -13.85 -11.40
N LEU A 17 -5.44 -14.46 -10.71
CA LEU A 17 -5.95 -15.78 -11.05
C LEU A 17 -7.06 -15.68 -12.13
N PRO A 18 -7.05 -16.55 -13.16
CA PRO A 18 -8.06 -16.49 -14.22
C PRO A 18 -9.45 -16.97 -13.77
N GLN A 19 -9.50 -17.74 -12.68
CA GLN A 19 -10.71 -18.40 -12.17
C GLN A 19 -11.36 -17.63 -11.02
N THR A 20 -10.72 -16.58 -10.49
CA THR A 20 -11.25 -15.83 -9.35
C THR A 20 -12.39 -14.91 -9.82
N PRO A 21 -13.59 -15.03 -9.23
CA PRO A 21 -14.69 -14.16 -9.58
C PRO A 21 -14.37 -12.72 -9.17
N LYS A 22 -14.80 -11.74 -9.97
CA LYS A 22 -14.43 -10.32 -9.79
C LYS A 22 -14.68 -9.77 -8.38
N LYS A 23 -15.75 -10.21 -7.72
CA LYS A 23 -16.10 -9.82 -6.34
C LYS A 23 -15.05 -10.23 -5.28
N ASP A 24 -14.25 -11.26 -5.55
CA ASP A 24 -13.22 -11.77 -4.64
C ASP A 24 -11.83 -11.21 -4.98
N ILE A 25 -11.75 -10.37 -6.02
CA ILE A 25 -10.57 -9.59 -6.36
C ILE A 25 -10.61 -8.34 -5.47
N VAL A 26 -9.76 -8.34 -4.45
CA VAL A 26 -9.50 -7.13 -3.67
C VAL A 26 -8.61 -6.24 -4.54
N GLU A 27 -9.11 -5.07 -4.90
CA GLU A 27 -8.28 -4.01 -5.50
C GLU A 27 -7.47 -3.37 -4.37
N ASP A 28 -6.16 -3.32 -4.53
CA ASP A 28 -5.27 -2.74 -3.52
C ASP A 28 -5.37 -1.21 -3.60
N GLY A 29 -6.08 -0.62 -2.64
CA GLY A 29 -6.21 0.82 -2.48
C GLY A 29 -7.28 1.43 -3.39
N GLN A 30 -8.21 2.17 -2.79
CA GLN A 30 -9.05 3.11 -3.52
C GLN A 30 -8.34 4.46 -3.51
N ASP A 31 -8.14 5.05 -4.69
CA ASP A 31 -7.63 6.42 -4.80
C ASP A 31 -8.73 7.38 -4.34
N VAL A 32 -8.73 7.71 -3.05
CA VAL A 32 -9.66 8.66 -2.43
C VAL A 32 -8.90 9.90 -2.03
N GLU A 33 -9.43 11.08 -2.34
CA GLU A 33 -8.79 12.33 -1.93
C GLU A 33 -8.81 12.50 -0.41
N PHE A 34 -7.69 12.99 0.14
CA PHE A 34 -7.61 13.30 1.55
C PHE A 34 -8.57 14.44 1.91
N SER A 35 -9.39 14.24 2.96
CA SER A 35 -10.27 15.26 3.51
C SER A 35 -9.95 15.53 4.98
N GLN A 36 -9.58 16.78 5.27
CA GLN A 36 -9.19 17.21 6.61
C GLN A 36 -10.32 17.10 7.63
N GLU A 37 -11.58 17.22 7.22
CA GLU A 37 -12.73 17.21 8.11
C GLU A 37 -13.05 15.80 8.65
N PHE A 38 -12.62 14.76 7.93
CA PHE A 38 -12.79 13.35 8.32
C PHE A 38 -11.52 12.76 8.93
N ALA A 39 -10.42 13.51 8.97
CA ALA A 39 -9.16 13.06 9.53
C ALA A 39 -9.31 12.83 11.03
N ASP A 40 -8.88 11.66 11.48
CA ASP A 40 -8.85 11.35 12.90
C ASP A 40 -7.60 11.91 13.59
N GLN A 41 -7.49 11.69 14.89
CA GLN A 41 -6.35 12.21 15.65
C GLN A 41 -5.02 11.60 15.19
N ASP A 42 -5.02 10.38 14.68
CA ASP A 42 -3.82 9.68 14.27
C ASP A 42 -3.36 10.15 12.88
N ASP A 43 -4.29 10.44 11.98
CA ASP A 43 -4.02 11.10 10.69
C ASP A 43 -3.32 12.46 10.91
N LEU A 44 -3.82 13.27 11.85
CA LEU A 44 -3.21 14.57 12.17
C LEU A 44 -1.78 14.42 12.72
N LYS A 45 -1.55 13.45 13.61
CA LYS A 45 -0.20 13.17 14.15
C LYS A 45 0.74 12.70 13.05
N ALA A 46 0.26 11.87 12.13
CA ALA A 46 1.05 11.37 11.01
C ALA A 46 1.54 12.53 10.14
N GLN A 47 0.65 13.45 9.76
CA GLN A 47 1.03 14.65 8.99
C GLN A 47 2.04 15.54 9.72
N GLN A 48 1.88 15.72 11.03
CA GLN A 48 2.84 16.51 11.83
C GLN A 48 4.21 15.84 11.82
N ARG A 49 4.26 14.53 12.03
CA ARG A 49 5.49 13.73 12.04
C ARG A 49 6.21 13.74 10.69
N GLU A 50 5.45 13.69 9.60
CA GLU A 50 5.96 13.81 8.23
C GLU A 50 6.65 15.16 8.02
N LYS A 51 5.97 16.26 8.35
CA LYS A 51 6.52 17.62 8.25
C LYS A 51 7.82 17.77 9.04
N GLU A 52 7.89 17.22 10.25
CA GLU A 52 9.11 17.22 11.07
C GLU A 52 10.24 16.38 10.46
N ALA A 53 9.92 15.27 9.82
CA ALA A 53 10.90 14.43 9.14
C ALA A 53 11.48 15.15 7.91
N ASP A 54 10.63 15.80 7.12
CA ASP A 54 11.03 16.58 5.96
C ASP A 54 11.93 17.75 6.34
N GLN A 55 11.58 18.47 7.42
CA GLN A 55 12.43 19.54 7.95
C GLN A 55 13.82 19.02 8.35
N ARG A 56 13.88 17.87 9.04
CA ARG A 56 15.15 17.24 9.41
C ARG A 56 15.95 16.82 8.18
N ALA A 57 15.30 16.23 7.17
CA ALA A 57 15.95 15.84 5.93
C ALA A 57 16.49 17.06 5.16
N ALA A 58 15.70 18.12 5.06
CA ALA A 58 16.11 19.37 4.42
C ALA A 58 17.32 20.01 5.10
N GLN A 59 17.34 20.06 6.43
CA GLN A 59 18.49 20.57 7.20
C GLN A 59 19.75 19.74 6.94
N ARG A 60 19.64 18.40 6.88
CA ARG A 60 20.77 17.53 6.56
C ARG A 60 21.30 17.76 5.14
N ASN A 61 20.44 18.03 4.17
CA ASN A 61 20.84 18.29 2.79
C ASN A 61 21.51 19.66 2.63
N GLN A 62 21.15 20.65 3.44
CA GLN A 62 21.78 21.98 3.43
C GLN A 62 23.16 22.00 4.09
N GLN A 63 23.48 21.00 4.92
CA GLN A 63 24.77 20.88 5.62
C GLN A 63 25.80 20.05 4.85
N GLN A 64 25.43 19.49 3.68
CA GLN A 64 26.33 18.79 2.75
C GLN A 64 26.81 19.74 1.66
#